data_AF-A0A9E0D925-F1
#
_entry.id   AF-A0A9E0D925-F1
#
_cell.length_a   1.000
_cell.length_b   1.000
_cell.length_c   1.000
_cell.angle_alpha   90.00
_cell.angle_beta   90.00
_cell.angle_gamma   90.00
#
_symmetry.space_group_name_H-M   'P 1'
#
loop_
_entity.id
_entity.type
_entity.pdbx_description
1 polymer ?
#
loop_
_entity_poly.entity_id
_entity_poly.type
_entity_poly.pdbx_seq_one_letter_code
_entity_poly.pdbx_strand_id
1 'polypeptide(L)'
;MNRSHFCLGLLLLAGLLLPSASIQAQSAPPNRAGLIIVQPDQDPLTYCVALDSDAQTTGIQMLEQVGLDFIADYGNSMGASICSIGNTGCAFPSQDCFCQCQGATCIYWSYHRLDPDSTTWVYSQFGAGQAVVPPGAVEAWVWSSGDSGSTQIQPPDLTFADICAGELTAAAATETDQIDWPMYLGFAALLLILGAASLWRRRPVAS
;
A
#
# COMPACT_ATOMS: atom_id res chain seq x y z
N MET A 1 41.45 -1.99 56.22
CA MET A 1 40.48 -2.86 55.50
C MET A 1 39.06 -2.39 55.85
N ASN A 2 38.06 -2.18 55.00
CA ASN A 2 37.87 -2.47 53.58
C ASN A 2 36.69 -1.61 53.05
N ARG A 3 36.81 -0.27 53.03
CA ARG A 3 35.77 0.66 52.52
C ARG A 3 35.64 0.66 50.99
N SER A 4 36.55 -0.01 50.27
CA SER A 4 36.64 -0.01 48.80
C SER A 4 35.64 -0.97 48.11
N HIS A 5 35.19 -2.03 48.80
CA HIS A 5 34.32 -3.05 48.17
C HIS A 5 32.84 -2.66 48.12
N PHE A 6 32.41 -1.69 48.95
CA PHE A 6 31.00 -1.31 49.02
C PHE A 6 30.56 -0.43 47.84
N CYS A 7 31.47 0.40 47.30
CA CYS A 7 31.18 1.22 46.11
C CYS A 7 31.20 0.40 44.81
N LEU A 8 32.02 -0.66 44.73
CA LEU A 8 32.09 -1.50 43.54
C LEU A 8 30.85 -2.40 43.37
N GLY A 9 30.22 -2.81 44.47
CA GLY A 9 28.97 -3.59 44.43
C GLY A 9 27.76 -2.77 44.00
N LEU A 10 27.71 -1.47 44.34
CA LEU A 10 26.58 -0.60 44.00
C LEU A 10 26.58 -0.17 42.52
N LEU A 11 27.76 -0.08 41.90
CA LEU A 11 27.90 0.25 40.47
C LEU A 11 27.51 -0.90 39.53
N LEU A 12 27.59 -2.16 39.98
CA LEU A 12 27.20 -3.33 39.20
C LEU A 12 25.68 -3.57 39.15
N LEU A 13 24.91 -3.06 40.13
CA LEU A 13 23.45 -3.17 40.16
C LEU A 13 22.72 -2.05 39.39
N ALA A 14 23.40 -0.94 39.07
CA ALA A 14 22.82 0.19 38.34
C ALA A 14 22.81 0.00 36.81
N GLY A 15 23.52 -1.00 36.28
CA GLY A 15 23.62 -1.24 34.82
C GLY A 15 22.45 -2.00 34.20
N LEU A 16 21.48 -2.49 34.99
CA LEU A 16 20.40 -3.37 34.51
C LEU A 16 19.07 -2.66 34.20
N LEU A 17 19.02 -1.33 34.24
CA LEU A 17 17.82 -0.54 33.91
C LEU A 17 17.97 0.22 32.58
N LEU A 18 18.64 -0.38 31.58
CA LEU A 18 18.57 0.15 30.23
C LEU A 18 17.16 -0.12 29.67
N PRO A 19 16.40 0.91 29.28
CA PRO A 19 15.14 0.69 28.58
C PRO A 19 15.45 -0.09 27.31
N SER A 20 14.83 -1.26 27.17
CA SER A 20 14.87 -2.01 25.93
C SER A 20 14.27 -1.11 24.85
N ALA A 21 15.12 -0.51 24.02
CA ALA A 21 14.65 0.10 22.78
C ALA A 21 14.03 -1.04 21.99
N SER A 22 12.71 -1.07 21.92
CA SER A 22 11.96 -1.99 21.08
C SER A 22 12.49 -1.77 19.66
N ILE A 23 13.27 -2.72 19.14
CA ILE A 23 13.47 -2.80 17.70
C ILE A 23 12.08 -3.13 17.16
N GLN A 24 11.37 -2.12 16.68
CA GLN A 24 10.21 -2.34 15.82
C GLN A 24 10.75 -3.08 14.59
N ALA A 25 10.56 -4.40 14.57
CA ALA A 25 10.67 -5.16 13.35
C ALA A 25 9.75 -4.46 12.35
N GLN A 26 10.32 -3.86 11.30
CA GLN A 26 9.53 -3.39 10.17
C GLN A 26 8.82 -4.62 9.64
N SER A 27 7.51 -4.70 9.86
CA SER A 27 6.66 -5.71 9.23
C SER A 27 7.00 -5.72 7.74
N ALA A 28 7.13 -6.91 7.15
CA ALA A 28 7.28 -7.02 5.70
C ALA A 28 6.21 -6.13 5.03
N PRO A 29 6.56 -5.39 3.96
CA PRO A 29 5.59 -4.56 3.29
C PRO A 29 4.35 -5.41 2.96
N PRO A 30 3.13 -4.87 3.14
CA PRO A 30 1.93 -5.61 2.77
C PRO A 30 2.06 -6.07 1.32
N ASN A 31 1.44 -7.21 0.95
CA ASN A 31 1.53 -7.81 -0.39
C ASN A 31 0.88 -6.92 -1.45
N ARG A 32 1.53 -5.80 -1.73
CA ARG A 32 1.04 -4.64 -2.47
C ARG A 32 2.22 -3.95 -3.14
N ALA A 33 1.94 -3.21 -4.21
CA ALA A 33 2.92 -2.35 -4.88
C ALA A 33 2.26 -1.03 -5.29
N GLY A 34 3.08 0.01 -5.46
CA GLY A 34 2.65 1.28 -6.01
C GLY A 34 2.64 1.24 -7.53
N LEU A 35 1.61 1.78 -8.15
CA LEU A 35 1.51 1.97 -9.60
C LEU A 35 1.29 3.45 -9.90
N ILE A 36 2.07 3.99 -10.84
CA ILE A 36 1.95 5.37 -11.31
C ILE A 36 1.63 5.38 -12.81
N ILE A 37 0.63 6.15 -13.23
CA ILE A 37 0.31 6.37 -14.65
C ILE A 37 0.56 7.84 -14.98
N VAL A 38 1.52 8.09 -15.87
CA VAL A 38 1.92 9.42 -16.30
C VAL A 38 1.40 9.67 -17.72
N GLN A 39 0.37 10.51 -17.79
CA GLN A 39 -0.21 11.02 -19.03
C GLN A 39 0.36 12.41 -19.34
N PRO A 40 0.36 12.85 -20.61
CA PRO A 40 0.82 14.19 -20.96
C PRO A 40 -0.09 15.25 -20.34
N ASP A 41 0.51 16.31 -19.82
CA ASP A 41 -0.17 17.51 -19.30
C ASP A 41 -1.24 17.24 -18.22
N GLN A 42 -1.13 16.11 -17.51
CA GLN A 42 -2.03 15.69 -16.45
C GLN A 42 -1.25 15.35 -15.19
N ASP A 43 -1.90 15.50 -14.03
CA ASP A 43 -1.35 14.97 -12.79
C ASP A 43 -1.23 13.44 -12.89
N PRO A 44 -0.13 12.85 -12.38
CA PRO A 44 0.03 11.40 -12.36
C PRO A 44 -1.09 10.72 -11.56
N LEU A 45 -1.63 9.63 -12.08
CA LEU A 45 -2.55 8.78 -11.33
C LEU A 45 -1.73 7.79 -10.51
N THR A 46 -2.09 7.60 -9.23
CA THR A 46 -1.40 6.67 -8.34
C THR A 46 -2.36 5.65 -7.75
N TYR A 47 -1.91 4.40 -7.66
CA TYR A 47 -2.70 3.29 -7.13
C TYR A 47 -1.86 2.43 -6.19
N CYS A 48 -2.42 2.07 -5.04
CA CYS A 48 -1.87 1.06 -4.16
C CYS A 48 -2.50 -0.30 -4.52
N VAL A 49 -1.79 -1.12 -5.29
CA VAL A 49 -2.34 -2.33 -5.92
C VAL A 49 -2.06 -3.54 -5.02
N ALA A 50 -3.06 -4.40 -4.80
CA ALA A 50 -2.87 -5.67 -4.12
C ALA A 50 -2.20 -6.67 -5.08
N LEU A 51 -1.11 -7.28 -4.64
CA LEU A 51 -0.47 -8.35 -5.41
C LEU A 51 -1.15 -9.69 -5.10
N ASP A 52 -1.10 -10.60 -6.07
CA ASP A 52 -1.60 -11.96 -5.91
C ASP A 52 -0.78 -12.72 -4.87
N SER A 53 -1.41 -13.66 -4.17
CA SER A 53 -0.78 -14.41 -3.08
C SER A 53 0.31 -15.39 -3.54
N ASP A 54 0.34 -15.72 -4.83
CA ASP A 54 1.36 -16.58 -5.43
C ASP A 54 2.63 -15.80 -5.85
N ALA A 55 2.66 -14.48 -5.62
CA ALA A 55 3.76 -13.59 -5.96
C ALA A 55 4.10 -13.57 -7.46
N GLN A 56 3.13 -13.83 -8.33
CA GLN A 56 3.32 -13.86 -9.78
C GLN A 56 2.74 -12.64 -10.52
N THR A 57 2.16 -11.67 -9.81
CA THR A 57 1.62 -10.45 -10.43
C THR A 57 2.71 -9.71 -11.23
N THR A 58 2.39 -9.41 -12.48
CA THR A 58 3.25 -8.70 -13.43
C THR A 58 2.80 -7.25 -13.62
N GLY A 59 3.67 -6.42 -14.21
CA GLY A 59 3.37 -5.00 -14.46
C GLY A 59 2.10 -4.75 -15.29
N ILE A 60 1.75 -5.66 -16.23
CA ILE A 60 0.46 -5.57 -16.96
C ILE A 60 -0.72 -5.96 -16.08
N GLN A 61 -0.60 -7.00 -15.25
CA GLN A 61 -1.68 -7.44 -14.37
C GLN A 61 -2.04 -6.37 -13.34
N MET A 62 -1.09 -5.52 -12.94
CA MET A 62 -1.41 -4.36 -12.09
C MET A 62 -2.41 -3.40 -12.75
N LEU A 63 -2.33 -3.17 -14.07
CA LEU A 63 -3.31 -2.34 -14.81
C LEU A 63 -4.71 -2.97 -14.78
N GLU A 64 -4.78 -4.29 -14.95
CA GLU A 64 -6.01 -5.07 -14.88
C GLU A 64 -6.64 -4.99 -13.48
N GLN A 65 -5.84 -5.15 -12.43
CA GLN A 65 -6.30 -5.15 -11.03
C GLN A 65 -6.85 -3.80 -10.57
N VAL A 66 -6.30 -2.69 -11.07
CA VAL A 66 -6.85 -1.34 -10.78
C VAL A 66 -8.05 -0.98 -11.64
N GLY A 67 -8.43 -1.84 -12.58
CA GLY A 67 -9.61 -1.66 -13.44
C GLY A 67 -9.47 -0.51 -14.43
N LEU A 68 -8.25 -0.18 -14.85
CA LEU A 68 -8.03 0.81 -15.90
C LEU A 68 -8.42 0.23 -17.25
N ASP A 69 -9.15 1.01 -18.05
CA ASP A 69 -9.34 0.68 -19.46
C ASP A 69 -7.99 0.80 -20.18
N PHE A 70 -7.51 -0.28 -20.79
CA PHE A 70 -6.31 -0.24 -21.61
C PHE A 70 -6.44 -1.13 -22.85
N ILE A 71 -5.65 -0.82 -23.88
CA ILE A 71 -5.51 -1.64 -25.07
C ILE A 71 -4.07 -2.15 -25.12
N ALA A 72 -3.90 -3.45 -25.37
CA ALA A 72 -2.60 -4.06 -25.53
C ALA A 72 -2.50 -4.87 -26.82
N ASP A 73 -1.33 -4.84 -27.44
CA ASP A 73 -0.95 -5.72 -28.55
C ASP A 73 -0.07 -6.86 -28.00
N TYR A 74 -0.63 -8.06 -27.98
CA TYR A 74 0.03 -9.30 -27.54
C TYR A 74 0.73 -10.04 -28.70
N GLY A 75 0.63 -9.54 -29.93
CA GLY A 75 1.10 -10.23 -31.13
C GLY A 75 2.58 -10.07 -31.45
N ASN A 76 3.30 -9.19 -30.74
CA ASN A 76 4.71 -8.94 -31.02
C ASN A 76 5.64 -9.98 -30.33
N SER A 77 6.81 -10.22 -30.93
CA SER A 77 7.77 -11.22 -30.43
C SER A 77 8.51 -10.84 -29.15
N MET A 78 8.39 -9.59 -28.70
CA MET A 78 9.03 -9.05 -27.49
C MET A 78 8.11 -9.06 -26.27
N GLY A 79 6.86 -9.53 -26.43
CA GLY A 79 5.84 -9.56 -25.37
C GLY A 79 4.87 -8.37 -25.45
N ALA A 80 3.78 -8.43 -24.69
CA ALA A 80 2.70 -7.46 -24.82
C ALA A 80 3.16 -5.98 -24.73
N SER A 81 2.69 -5.16 -25.67
CA SER A 81 2.86 -3.70 -25.66
C SER A 81 1.55 -3.02 -25.30
N ILE A 82 1.60 -1.99 -24.46
CA ILE A 82 0.42 -1.18 -24.14
C ILE A 82 0.27 -0.10 -25.22
N CYS A 83 -0.86 -0.11 -25.91
CA CYS A 83 -1.17 0.82 -26.99
C CYS A 83 -1.88 2.05 -26.44
N SER A 84 -2.76 1.87 -25.45
CA SER A 84 -3.44 2.98 -24.77
C SER A 84 -3.80 2.63 -23.33
N ILE A 85 -3.89 3.66 -22.47
CA ILE A 85 -4.46 3.60 -21.12
C ILE A 85 -5.45 4.76 -21.02
N GLY A 86 -6.69 4.48 -20.65
CA GLY A 86 -7.82 5.39 -20.75
C GLY A 86 -7.93 5.97 -22.16
N ASN A 87 -7.95 7.29 -22.26
CA ASN A 87 -8.06 8.01 -23.54
C ASN A 87 -6.71 8.41 -24.14
N THR A 88 -5.58 7.97 -23.56
CA THR A 88 -4.24 8.31 -24.02
C THR A 88 -3.59 7.12 -24.70
N GLY A 89 -3.27 7.26 -25.98
CA GLY A 89 -2.54 6.27 -26.76
C GLY A 89 -3.05 6.09 -28.19
N CYS A 90 -2.79 4.92 -28.75
CA CYS A 90 -3.16 4.53 -30.10
C CYS A 90 -4.37 3.58 -30.11
N ALA A 91 -5.26 3.76 -31.09
CA ALA A 91 -6.50 2.99 -31.22
C ALA A 91 -6.28 1.62 -31.90
N PHE A 92 -5.48 0.74 -31.31
CA PHE A 92 -5.23 -0.60 -31.84
C PHE A 92 -6.52 -1.46 -31.84
N PRO A 93 -6.81 -2.27 -32.88
CA PRO A 93 -5.99 -2.54 -34.07
C PRO A 93 -6.27 -1.61 -35.27
N SER A 94 -7.12 -0.59 -35.12
CA SER A 94 -7.40 0.37 -36.21
C SER A 94 -6.22 1.31 -36.51
N GLN A 95 -5.29 1.46 -35.56
CA GLN A 95 -4.00 2.12 -35.69
C GLN A 95 -2.90 1.19 -35.16
N ASP A 96 -1.66 1.36 -35.64
CA ASP A 96 -0.51 0.67 -35.06
C ASP A 96 -0.37 1.00 -33.56
N CYS A 97 0.03 0.03 -32.75
CA CYS A 97 0.25 0.23 -31.30
C CYS A 97 1.29 1.34 -31.03
N PHE A 98 2.22 1.51 -31.96
CA PHE A 98 3.25 2.56 -31.98
C PHE A 98 2.92 3.66 -33.01
N CYS A 99 1.65 4.06 -33.12
CA CYS A 99 1.18 5.06 -34.09
C CYS A 99 1.93 6.40 -34.04
N GLN A 100 2.52 6.74 -32.89
CA GLN A 100 3.33 7.96 -32.71
C GLN A 100 4.84 7.73 -32.86
N CYS A 101 5.26 6.58 -33.43
CA CYS A 101 6.65 6.21 -33.74
C CYS A 101 6.88 5.94 -35.24
N GLN A 102 6.14 6.61 -36.11
CA GLN A 102 6.23 6.41 -37.57
C GLN A 102 7.14 7.43 -38.28
N GLY A 103 7.85 8.29 -37.54
CA GLY A 103 8.63 9.39 -38.11
C GLY A 103 9.70 9.92 -37.16
N ALA A 104 9.87 11.24 -37.12
CA ALA A 104 10.92 11.90 -36.32
C ALA A 104 10.66 11.87 -34.80
N THR A 105 9.41 11.69 -34.39
CA THR A 105 9.00 11.50 -33.00
C THR A 105 8.68 10.04 -32.76
N CYS A 106 8.98 9.54 -31.55
CA CYS A 106 8.55 8.23 -31.11
C CYS A 106 8.01 8.29 -29.68
N ILE A 107 6.71 8.49 -29.56
CA ILE A 107 5.98 8.50 -28.28
C ILE A 107 5.24 7.18 -28.13
N TYR A 108 5.35 6.54 -26.98
CA TYR A 108 4.63 5.31 -26.66
C TYR A 108 4.50 5.13 -25.14
N TRP A 109 3.70 4.16 -24.72
CA TRP A 109 3.63 3.76 -23.31
C TRP A 109 4.87 2.95 -22.93
N SER A 110 5.75 3.59 -22.19
CA SER A 110 6.97 2.98 -21.65
C SER A 110 6.73 2.51 -20.22
N TYR A 111 7.32 1.36 -19.87
CA TYR A 111 7.21 0.76 -18.55
C TYR A 111 8.50 0.99 -17.77
N HIS A 112 8.38 1.58 -16.58
CA HIS A 112 9.51 1.95 -15.73
C HIS A 112 9.34 1.35 -14.34
N ARG A 113 10.46 0.99 -13.73
CA ARG A 113 10.52 0.47 -12.37
C ARG A 113 11.36 1.41 -11.52
N LEU A 114 10.91 1.73 -10.31
CA LEU A 114 11.73 2.46 -9.36
C LEU A 114 12.77 1.48 -8.81
N ASP A 115 14.05 1.82 -8.95
CA ASP A 115 15.12 1.06 -8.32
C ASP A 115 14.94 1.08 -6.79
N PRO A 116 14.84 -0.07 -6.11
CA PRO A 116 14.62 -0.11 -4.66
C PRO A 116 15.81 0.41 -3.84
N ASP A 117 17.01 0.41 -4.41
CA ASP A 117 18.24 0.85 -3.75
C ASP A 117 18.59 2.32 -4.05
N SER A 118 17.83 2.95 -4.96
CA SER A 118 18.00 4.36 -5.32
C SER A 118 16.65 5.07 -5.46
N THR A 119 16.64 6.31 -5.94
CA THR A 119 15.41 7.03 -6.32
C THR A 119 15.35 7.18 -7.84
N THR A 120 15.95 6.24 -8.56
CA THR A 120 16.12 6.33 -10.02
C THR A 120 15.09 5.46 -10.72
N TRP A 121 14.41 6.04 -11.70
CA TRP A 121 13.54 5.28 -12.60
C TRP A 121 14.35 4.56 -13.66
N VAL A 122 14.06 3.27 -13.83
CA VAL A 122 14.72 2.41 -14.81
C VAL A 122 13.68 1.91 -15.80
N TYR A 123 13.90 2.19 -17.08
CA TYR A 123 13.12 1.59 -18.15
C TYR A 123 13.24 0.06 -18.09
N SER A 124 12.12 -0.65 -18.05
CA SER A 124 12.12 -2.11 -17.93
C SER A 124 12.63 -2.76 -19.20
N GLN A 125 13.67 -3.58 -19.07
CA GLN A 125 14.21 -4.37 -20.18
C GLN A 125 13.35 -5.58 -20.53
N PHE A 126 12.47 -6.00 -19.61
CA PHE A 126 11.48 -7.05 -19.85
C PHE A 126 10.14 -6.40 -20.20
N GLY A 127 9.41 -7.00 -21.14
CA GLY A 127 8.03 -6.62 -21.39
C GLY A 127 7.21 -6.74 -20.10
N ALA A 128 6.33 -5.78 -19.84
CA ALA A 128 5.62 -5.68 -18.57
C ALA A 128 4.75 -6.89 -18.22
N GLY A 129 4.38 -7.73 -19.20
CA GLY A 129 3.70 -9.01 -18.97
C GLY A 129 4.61 -10.14 -18.47
N GLN A 130 5.92 -9.93 -18.38
CA GLN A 130 6.90 -10.87 -17.84
C GLN A 130 7.62 -10.32 -16.60
N ALA A 131 7.51 -9.01 -16.37
CA ALA A 131 8.12 -8.33 -15.24
C ALA A 131 7.31 -8.58 -13.96
N VAL A 132 7.70 -9.60 -13.20
CA VAL A 132 7.12 -9.88 -11.87
C VAL A 132 7.41 -8.70 -10.93
N VAL A 133 6.39 -8.31 -10.16
CA VAL A 133 6.42 -7.14 -9.27
C VAL A 133 6.57 -7.60 -7.81
N PRO A 134 7.68 -7.24 -7.15
CA PRO A 134 7.86 -7.53 -5.72
C PRO A 134 6.92 -6.69 -4.84
N PRO A 135 6.54 -7.20 -3.65
CA PRO A 135 5.88 -6.39 -2.63
C PRO A 135 6.72 -5.16 -2.25
N GLY A 136 6.07 -4.01 -2.11
CA GLY A 136 6.71 -2.74 -1.80
C GLY A 136 7.37 -2.05 -2.99
N ALA A 137 7.37 -2.65 -4.19
CA ALA A 137 7.89 -2.01 -5.39
C ALA A 137 7.02 -0.82 -5.82
N VAL A 138 7.60 0.08 -6.62
CA VAL A 138 6.86 1.13 -7.32
C VAL A 138 7.16 1.02 -8.81
N GLU A 139 6.09 0.95 -9.59
CA GLU A 139 6.11 0.74 -11.03
C GLU A 139 5.40 1.91 -11.72
N ALA A 140 5.79 2.25 -12.95
CA ALA A 140 5.20 3.35 -13.68
C ALA A 140 4.98 3.05 -15.17
N TRP A 141 3.86 3.53 -15.69
CA TRP A 141 3.61 3.65 -17.13
C TRP A 141 3.69 5.11 -17.52
N VAL A 142 4.47 5.42 -18.55
CA VAL A 142 4.69 6.80 -19.00
C VAL A 142 4.44 6.92 -20.50
N TRP A 143 3.54 7.83 -20.87
CA TRP A 143 3.34 8.25 -22.25
C TRP A 143 4.28 9.40 -22.60
N SER A 144 5.45 9.09 -23.14
CA SER A 144 6.46 10.08 -23.52
C SER A 144 7.31 9.60 -24.69
N SER A 145 8.23 10.44 -25.16
CA SER A 145 9.29 9.94 -26.05
C SER A 145 10.05 8.83 -25.32
N GLY A 146 10.29 7.70 -25.99
CA GLY A 146 10.88 6.53 -25.34
C GLY A 146 12.39 6.41 -25.45
N ASP A 147 13.07 7.52 -25.75
CA ASP A 147 14.50 7.66 -25.59
C ASP A 147 14.82 8.05 -24.14
N SER A 148 15.72 7.32 -23.49
CA SER A 148 16.23 7.61 -22.13
C SER A 148 17.08 8.89 -22.05
N GLY A 149 16.88 9.82 -22.99
CA GLY A 149 17.52 11.12 -23.04
C GLY A 149 16.82 12.16 -22.17
N SER A 150 17.38 13.37 -22.12
CA SER A 150 16.94 14.47 -21.26
C SER A 150 15.55 15.04 -21.58
N THR A 151 14.85 14.52 -22.60
CA THR A 151 13.51 14.96 -23.04
C THR A 151 12.39 14.02 -22.59
N GLN A 152 12.71 12.90 -21.94
CA GLN A 152 11.72 11.99 -21.40
C GLN A 152 11.03 12.60 -20.18
N ILE A 153 9.71 12.49 -20.12
CA ILE A 153 8.97 12.76 -18.88
C ILE A 153 9.38 11.66 -17.89
N GLN A 154 9.98 12.04 -16.78
CA GLN A 154 10.27 11.10 -15.69
C GLN A 154 9.02 10.94 -14.82
N PRO A 155 8.70 9.73 -14.35
CA PRO A 155 7.70 9.59 -13.32
C PRO A 155 8.09 10.38 -12.06
N PRO A 156 7.12 10.86 -11.28
CA PRO A 156 7.39 11.58 -10.05
C PRO A 156 8.13 10.70 -9.04
N ASP A 157 8.96 11.31 -8.19
CA ASP A 157 9.69 10.64 -7.11
C ASP A 157 8.76 10.35 -5.92
N LEU A 158 7.83 9.41 -6.12
CA LEU A 158 6.93 8.90 -5.09
C LEU A 158 7.38 7.53 -4.60
N THR A 159 7.54 7.40 -3.28
CA THR A 159 7.85 6.12 -2.66
C THR A 159 6.60 5.25 -2.51
N PHE A 160 6.80 3.95 -2.25
CA PHE A 160 5.71 3.05 -1.89
C PHE A 160 4.90 3.59 -0.70
N ALA A 161 5.58 4.15 0.29
CA ALA A 161 4.92 4.73 1.46
C ALA A 161 4.04 5.92 1.06
N ASP A 162 4.48 6.79 0.15
CA ASP A 162 3.68 7.94 -0.31
C ASP A 162 2.40 7.49 -1.00
N ILE A 163 2.46 6.40 -1.78
CA ILE A 163 1.33 5.86 -2.54
C ILE A 163 0.37 5.05 -1.65
N CYS A 164 0.91 4.28 -0.70
CA CYS A 164 0.15 3.33 0.12
C CYS A 164 -0.07 3.79 1.59
N ALA A 165 0.27 5.04 1.94
CA ALA A 165 0.21 5.57 3.31
C ALA A 165 -1.18 5.47 3.96
N GLY A 166 -2.26 5.52 3.18
CA GLY A 166 -3.64 5.47 3.67
C GLY A 166 -4.01 4.19 4.43
N GLU A 167 -3.22 3.11 4.30
CA GLU A 167 -3.46 1.84 5.00
C GLU A 167 -2.43 1.52 6.10
N LEU A 168 -1.25 2.17 6.10
CA LEU A 168 -0.27 2.03 7.19
C LEU A 168 -0.82 2.59 8.53
N THR A 169 -1.75 3.54 8.45
CA THR A 169 -2.47 4.09 9.61
C THR A 169 -3.67 3.23 10.05
N ALA A 170 -4.24 2.43 9.15
CA ALA A 170 -5.42 1.60 9.45
C ALA A 170 -5.09 0.41 10.38
N ALA A 171 -3.84 -0.06 10.42
CA ALA A 171 -3.40 -1.08 11.36
C ALA A 171 -3.38 -0.60 12.83
N ALA A 172 -3.40 0.72 13.09
CA ALA A 172 -3.44 1.29 14.44
C ALA A 172 -4.84 1.68 14.91
N ALA A 173 -5.83 1.73 14.01
CA ALA A 173 -7.21 1.94 14.40
C ALA A 173 -7.86 0.59 14.74
N THR A 174 -7.43 0.00 15.85
CA THR A 174 -8.34 -0.85 16.62
C THR A 174 -9.37 0.11 17.20
N GLU A 175 -10.41 0.40 16.43
CA GLU A 175 -11.66 0.93 16.96
C GLU A 175 -12.16 -0.14 17.93
N THR A 176 -11.74 0.02 19.18
CA THR A 176 -12.29 -0.74 20.28
C THR A 176 -13.74 -0.28 20.30
N ASP A 177 -14.65 -1.16 19.89
CA ASP A 177 -16.07 -1.06 20.20
C ASP A 177 -16.17 -0.98 21.73
N GLN A 178 -16.04 0.25 22.25
CA GLN A 178 -16.23 0.57 23.64
C GLN A 178 -17.72 0.44 23.88
N ILE A 179 -18.13 -0.79 24.18
CA ILE A 179 -19.40 -1.07 24.84
C ILE A 179 -19.46 -0.14 26.05
N ASP A 180 -20.33 0.86 25.98
CA ASP A 180 -20.59 1.81 27.07
C ASP A 180 -21.33 1.07 28.21
N TRP A 181 -20.54 0.35 29.01
CA TRP A 181 -20.92 -0.29 30.27
C TRP A 181 -21.70 0.58 31.27
N PRO A 182 -21.53 1.93 31.38
CA PRO A 182 -22.32 2.70 32.33
C PRO A 182 -23.84 2.64 32.08
N MET A 183 -24.28 2.42 30.83
CA MET A 183 -25.71 2.26 30.52
C MET A 183 -26.25 0.90 31.01
N TYR A 184 -25.51 -0.19 30.79
CA TYR A 184 -25.97 -1.54 31.11
C TYR A 184 -26.03 -1.82 32.62
N LEU A 185 -25.13 -1.23 33.41
CA LEU A 185 -25.20 -1.28 34.88
C LEU A 185 -26.42 -0.52 35.42
N GLY A 186 -26.79 0.60 34.78
CA GLY A 186 -28.01 1.34 35.11
C GLY A 186 -29.29 0.52 34.89
N PHE A 187 -29.39 -0.17 33.75
CA PHE A 187 -30.53 -1.03 33.43
C PHE A 187 -30.64 -2.25 34.36
N ALA A 188 -29.51 -2.90 34.69
CA ALA A 188 -29.51 -4.03 35.62
C ALA A 188 -29.95 -3.63 37.04
N ALA A 189 -29.50 -2.48 37.55
CA ALA A 189 -29.93 -1.96 38.84
C ALA A 189 -31.43 -1.61 38.87
N LEU A 190 -31.97 -1.01 37.81
CA LEU A 190 -33.39 -0.67 37.71
C LEU A 190 -34.27 -1.94 37.72
N LEU A 191 -33.87 -2.99 37.00
CA LEU A 191 -34.60 -4.26 36.96
C LEU A 191 -34.60 -4.99 38.32
N LEU A 192 -33.50 -4.94 39.07
CA LEU A 192 -33.42 -5.51 40.42
C LEU A 192 -34.32 -4.75 41.42
N ILE A 193 -34.37 -3.42 41.34
CA ILE A 193 -35.22 -2.58 42.19
C ILE A 193 -36.71 -2.85 41.91
N LEU A 194 -37.11 -2.92 40.63
CA LEU A 194 -38.49 -3.20 40.22
C LEU A 194 -38.90 -4.64 40.59
N GLY A 195 -37.99 -5.61 40.43
CA GLY A 195 -38.19 -7.00 40.85
C GLY A 195 -38.44 -7.13 42.36
N ALA A 196 -37.61 -6.48 43.18
CA ALA A 196 -37.74 -6.49 44.64
C ALA A 196 -39.06 -5.83 45.12
N ALA A 197 -39.48 -4.73 44.49
CA ALA A 197 -40.75 -4.07 44.80
C ALA A 197 -41.97 -4.96 44.50
N SER A 198 -41.89 -5.79 43.45
CA SER A 198 -42.98 -6.71 43.07
C SER A 198 -43.16 -7.87 44.06
N LEU A 199 -42.07 -8.32 44.71
CA LEU A 199 -42.09 -9.38 45.71
C LEU A 199 -42.61 -8.89 47.07
N TRP A 200 -42.38 -7.62 47.41
CA TRP A 200 -42.89 -7.04 48.66
C TRP A 200 -44.40 -6.86 48.67
N ARG A 201 -45.00 -6.54 47.51
CA ARG A 201 -46.47 -6.43 47.36
C ARG A 201 -47.23 -7.75 47.46
N ARG A 202 -46.54 -8.89 47.40
CA ARG A 202 -47.16 -10.23 47.41
C ARG A 202 -47.10 -10.95 48.75
N ARG A 203 -46.84 -10.25 49.87
CA ARG A 203 -46.99 -10.87 51.21
C ARG A 203 -48.48 -10.90 51.60
N PRO A 204 -49.14 -12.07 51.68
CA PRO A 204 -50.50 -12.15 52.18
C PRO A 204 -50.54 -11.80 53.67
N VAL A 205 -51.52 -10.99 54.06
CA VAL A 205 -51.88 -10.77 55.46
C VAL A 205 -52.55 -12.06 55.94
N ALA A 206 -51.89 -12.79 56.85
CA ALA A 206 -52.50 -13.94 57.51
C ALA A 206 -53.48 -13.45 58.58
N SER A 207 -54.73 -13.92 58.51
CA SER A 207 -55.75 -13.86 59.56
C SER A 207 -55.63 -15.05 60.48
#